data_AF-A0A4Q5WKQ3-F1
#
_entry.id   AF-A0A4Q5WKQ3-F1
#
_cell.length_a   1.000
_cell.length_b   1.000
_cell.length_c   1.000
_cell.angle_alpha   90.00
_cell.angle_beta   90.00
_cell.angle_gamma   90.00
#
_symmetry.space_group_name_H-M   'P 1'
#
loop_
_entity.id
_entity.type
_entity.pdbx_description
1 polymer ?
#
loop_
_entity_poly.entity_id
_entity_poly.type
_entity_poly.pdbx_seq_one_letter_code
_entity_poly.pdbx_strand_id
1 'polypeptide(L)'
;MAALAERLAAGRTVLAIGGNHDRYWGLKRTETLLRKAGCGWIHHDTALLDWKGSPLRIDGASPRRRDPDAALRILCLHEPLRPEAFAKDYDVAFAGHLHGGQVVLWRKGESLYPAKCCYPQNILARQADGCDYYVSKGLGDTLPLRWRCPHDLLLLEAGGTPV
;
A
#
# COMPACT_ATOMS: atom_id res chain seq x y z
N MET A 1 -1.25 -15.74 11.17
CA MET A 1 -0.39 -14.59 10.83
C MET A 1 1.08 -14.98 10.79
N ALA A 2 1.70 -15.43 11.91
CA ALA A 2 3.13 -15.76 11.97
C ALA A 2 3.61 -16.75 10.90
N ALA A 3 2.98 -17.92 10.78
CA ALA A 3 3.36 -18.93 9.76
C ALA A 3 3.23 -18.44 8.31
N LEU A 4 2.27 -17.55 8.01
CA LEU A 4 2.16 -16.95 6.68
C LEU A 4 3.29 -15.93 6.44
N ALA A 5 3.57 -15.09 7.45
CA ALA A 5 4.65 -14.12 7.38
C ALA A 5 6.01 -14.79 7.17
N GLU A 6 6.29 -15.89 7.89
CA GLU A 6 7.51 -16.70 7.73
C GLU A 6 7.63 -17.26 6.31
N ARG A 7 6.52 -17.79 5.77
CA ARG A 7 6.49 -18.30 4.39
C ARG A 7 6.71 -17.21 3.34
N LEU A 8 6.20 -16.01 3.56
CA LEU A 8 6.41 -14.87 2.66
C LEU A 8 7.86 -14.38 2.73
N ALA A 9 8.41 -14.29 3.94
CA ALA A 9 9.77 -13.81 4.18
C ALA A 9 10.85 -14.82 3.74
N ALA A 10 10.51 -16.10 3.55
CA ALA A 10 11.43 -17.12 3.09
C ALA A 10 12.06 -16.75 1.73
N GLY A 11 13.29 -16.25 1.77
CA GLY A 11 14.07 -15.84 0.61
C GLY A 11 13.66 -14.52 -0.04
N ARG A 12 12.84 -13.68 0.64
CA ARG A 12 12.34 -12.41 0.08
C ARG A 12 12.36 -11.30 1.12
N THR A 13 12.59 -10.08 0.65
CA THR A 13 12.37 -8.88 1.47
C THR A 13 10.87 -8.63 1.59
N VAL A 14 10.34 -8.75 2.81
CA VAL A 14 8.94 -8.44 3.12
C VAL A 14 8.92 -7.24 4.04
N LEU A 15 8.27 -6.17 3.61
CA LEU A 15 8.06 -4.97 4.39
C LEU A 15 6.59 -4.86 4.81
N ALA A 16 6.33 -4.37 6.00
CA ALA A 16 4.99 -4.25 6.55
C ALA A 16 4.76 -2.88 7.21
N ILE A 17 3.54 -2.38 7.04
CA ILE A 17 2.99 -1.26 7.78
C ILE A 17 1.77 -1.76 8.56
N GLY A 18 1.51 -1.16 9.72
CA GLY A 18 0.30 -1.46 10.49
C GLY A 18 -0.93 -0.77 9.92
N GLY A 19 -2.08 -1.44 10.06
CA GLY A 19 -3.40 -0.89 9.78
C GLY A 19 -4.15 -0.44 11.03
N ASN A 20 -5.36 0.09 10.83
CA ASN A 20 -6.27 0.48 11.91
C ASN A 20 -6.60 -0.71 12.82
N HIS A 21 -6.85 -1.90 12.26
CA HIS A 21 -7.08 -3.13 13.04
C HIS A 21 -5.90 -3.50 13.94
N ASP A 22 -4.65 -3.30 13.50
CA ASP A 22 -3.48 -3.54 14.35
C ASP A 22 -3.43 -2.58 15.54
N ARG A 23 -3.88 -1.33 15.37
CA ARG A 23 -3.98 -0.38 16.49
C ARG A 23 -4.98 -0.86 17.55
N TYR A 24 -6.12 -1.41 17.13
CA TYR A 24 -7.13 -1.96 18.05
C TYR A 24 -6.64 -3.22 18.78
N TRP A 25 -5.91 -4.12 18.10
CA TRP A 25 -5.45 -5.40 18.65
C TRP A 25 -4.06 -5.36 19.30
N GLY A 26 -3.34 -4.25 19.13
CA GLY A 26 -2.01 -4.00 19.70
C GLY A 26 -0.93 -3.94 18.63
N LEU A 27 -0.62 -2.73 18.16
CA LEU A 27 0.34 -2.47 17.09
C LEU A 27 1.72 -3.07 17.39
N LYS A 28 2.20 -2.92 18.64
CA LYS A 28 3.47 -3.50 19.11
C LYS A 28 3.48 -5.03 19.03
N ARG A 29 2.34 -5.68 19.25
CA ARG A 29 2.21 -7.13 19.17
C ARG A 29 2.34 -7.59 17.71
N THR A 30 1.63 -6.93 16.79
CA THR A 30 1.77 -7.21 15.35
C THR A 30 3.21 -6.98 14.89
N GLU A 31 3.82 -5.84 15.24
CA GLU A 31 5.21 -5.55 14.93
C GLU A 31 6.15 -6.66 15.42
N THR A 32 6.02 -7.05 16.70
CA THR A 32 6.86 -8.10 17.29
C THR A 32 6.73 -9.43 16.55
N LEU A 33 5.51 -9.82 16.17
CA LEU A 33 5.25 -11.06 15.44
C LEU A 33 5.85 -11.04 14.04
N LEU A 34 5.68 -9.94 13.31
CA LEU A 34 6.21 -9.79 11.94
C LEU A 34 7.73 -9.73 11.93
N ARG A 35 8.34 -9.01 12.88
CA ARG A 35 9.81 -8.98 13.03
C ARG A 35 10.37 -10.36 13.35
N LYS A 36 9.74 -11.12 14.26
CA LYS A 36 10.14 -12.50 14.57
C LYS A 36 10.03 -13.43 13.35
N ALA A 37 9.10 -13.16 12.45
CA ALA A 37 8.93 -13.90 11.20
C ALA A 37 9.90 -13.47 10.08
N GLY A 38 10.82 -12.53 10.34
CA GLY A 38 11.79 -12.04 9.37
C GLY A 38 11.29 -10.91 8.46
N CYS A 39 10.13 -10.32 8.75
CA CYS A 39 9.63 -9.16 8.01
C CYS A 39 10.20 -7.84 8.56
N GLY A 40 10.52 -6.90 7.67
CA GLY A 40 10.83 -5.52 8.02
C GLY A 40 9.57 -4.74 8.38
N TRP A 41 9.57 -4.08 9.52
CA TRP A 41 8.45 -3.23 9.95
C TRP A 41 8.78 -1.76 9.72
N ILE A 42 8.02 -1.10 8.83
CA ILE A 42 8.28 0.27 8.38
C ILE A 42 7.15 1.25 8.71
N HIS A 43 6.23 0.91 9.62
CA HIS A 43 5.07 1.77 9.94
C HIS A 43 5.45 3.19 10.39
N HIS A 44 6.64 3.39 10.96
CA HIS A 44 7.16 4.72 11.31
C HIS A 44 8.57 4.94 10.76
N ASP A 45 8.97 4.15 9.77
CA ASP A 45 10.35 4.05 9.32
C ASP A 45 10.45 4.13 7.79
N THR A 46 11.68 4.06 7.30
CA THR A 46 12.02 4.02 5.88
C THR A 46 12.85 2.76 5.63
N ALA A 47 12.50 2.01 4.59
CA ALA A 47 13.38 0.98 4.05
C ALA A 47 14.18 1.54 2.87
N LEU A 48 15.49 1.40 2.94
CA LEU A 48 16.41 1.67 1.84
C LEU A 48 16.87 0.33 1.28
N LEU A 49 16.58 0.08 0.01
CA LEU A 49 16.93 -1.16 -0.69
C LEU A 49 17.75 -0.82 -1.94
N ASP A 50 18.50 -1.80 -2.43
CA ASP A 50 19.13 -1.73 -3.75
C ASP A 50 18.40 -2.68 -4.71
N TRP A 51 18.09 -2.18 -5.90
CA TRP A 51 17.60 -2.99 -7.00
C TRP A 51 18.50 -2.82 -8.21
N LYS A 52 19.41 -3.78 -8.43
CA LYS A 52 20.35 -3.80 -9.55
C LYS A 52 21.19 -2.51 -9.64
N GLY A 53 21.67 -2.00 -8.50
CA GLY A 53 22.43 -0.75 -8.41
C GLY A 53 21.59 0.51 -8.41
N SER A 54 20.25 0.39 -8.39
CA SER A 54 19.33 1.53 -8.27
C SER A 54 18.82 1.62 -6.82
N PRO A 55 19.13 2.70 -6.09
CA PRO A 55 18.65 2.88 -4.73
C PRO A 55 17.13 3.10 -4.72
N LEU A 56 16.42 2.26 -3.97
CA LEU A 56 14.98 2.35 -3.73
C LEU A 56 14.73 2.85 -2.32
N ARG A 57 13.86 3.84 -2.19
CA ARG A 57 13.36 4.30 -0.89
C ARG A 57 11.88 3.95 -0.75
N ILE A 58 11.54 3.28 0.34
CA ILE A 58 10.17 2.86 0.65
C ILE A 58 9.80 3.43 2.02
N ASP A 59 8.89 4.40 2.04
CA ASP A 59 8.41 5.03 3.27
C ASP A 59 7.07 4.42 3.69
N GLY A 60 6.91 4.13 4.98
CA GLY A 60 5.69 3.54 5.52
C GLY A 60 4.82 4.50 6.34
N ALA A 61 3.50 4.37 6.15
CA ALA A 61 2.38 4.98 6.85
C ALA A 61 2.29 6.52 6.88
N SER A 62 3.37 7.24 6.58
CA SER A 62 3.41 8.69 6.55
C SER A 62 4.32 9.20 5.44
N PRO A 63 3.90 10.24 4.68
CA PRO A 63 4.76 10.91 3.74
C PRO A 63 5.97 11.55 4.43
N ARG A 64 7.07 11.59 3.70
CA ARG A 64 8.33 12.24 4.05
C ARG A 64 8.79 13.09 2.87
N ARG A 65 9.75 13.98 3.12
CA ARG A 65 10.32 14.81 2.06
C ARG A 65 11.07 13.95 1.04
N ARG A 66 11.01 14.42 -0.20
CA ARG A 66 11.74 13.86 -1.34
C ARG A 66 13.21 13.61 -1.00
N ASP A 67 13.67 12.45 -1.43
CA ASP A 67 15.08 12.05 -1.44
C ASP A 67 15.64 12.23 -2.85
N PRO A 68 16.62 13.12 -3.08
CA PRO A 68 17.23 13.25 -4.40
C PRO A 68 18.11 12.05 -4.75
N ASP A 69 18.59 11.29 -3.77
CA ASP A 69 19.56 10.21 -3.98
C ASP A 69 18.87 8.86 -4.31
N ALA A 70 17.55 8.75 -4.08
CA ALA A 70 16.78 7.56 -4.42
C ALA A 70 16.30 7.62 -5.87
N ALA A 71 16.63 6.56 -6.63
CA ALA A 71 16.21 6.40 -8.01
C ALA A 71 14.69 6.13 -8.14
N LEU A 72 14.10 5.49 -7.12
CA LEU A 72 12.65 5.29 -7.02
C LEU A 72 12.19 5.49 -5.59
N ARG A 73 11.14 6.29 -5.42
CA ARG A 73 10.52 6.62 -4.12
C ARG A 73 9.11 6.06 -4.07
N ILE A 74 8.90 5.10 -3.17
CA ILE A 74 7.62 4.42 -2.96
C ILE A 74 7.04 4.83 -1.60
N LEU A 75 5.77 5.19 -1.59
CA LEU A 75 5.01 5.44 -0.35
C LEU A 75 3.98 4.32 -0.13
N CYS A 76 3.99 3.71 1.05
CA CYS A 76 3.00 2.72 1.46
C CYS A 76 2.12 3.29 2.58
N LEU A 77 0.84 3.52 2.28
CA LEU A 77 -0.15 4.03 3.22
C LEU A 77 -1.14 2.92 3.60
N HIS A 78 -1.59 2.89 4.85
CA HIS A 78 -2.75 2.09 5.19
C HIS A 78 -4.02 2.79 4.68
N GLU A 79 -4.22 4.04 5.11
CA GLU A 79 -5.38 4.85 4.77
C GLU A 79 -5.06 5.79 3.60
N PRO A 80 -5.93 5.88 2.58
CA PRO A 80 -5.70 6.78 1.47
C PRO A 80 -5.67 8.25 1.88
N LEU A 81 -4.65 8.97 1.41
CA LEU A 81 -4.53 10.41 1.55
C LEU A 81 -4.92 11.11 0.25
N ARG A 82 -5.13 12.42 0.33
CA ARG A 82 -5.19 13.28 -0.86
C ARG A 82 -3.79 13.31 -1.51
N PRO A 83 -3.65 13.00 -2.81
CA PRO A 83 -2.34 12.89 -3.44
C PRO A 83 -1.55 14.20 -3.38
N GLU A 84 -2.23 15.35 -3.35
CA GLU A 84 -1.60 16.68 -3.22
C GLU A 84 -0.73 16.80 -1.95
N ALA A 85 -0.92 15.94 -0.94
CA ALA A 85 -0.13 15.91 0.28
C ALA A 85 1.24 15.22 0.13
N PHE A 86 1.46 14.41 -0.91
CA PHE A 86 2.67 13.60 -1.04
C PHE A 86 3.21 13.47 -2.47
N ALA A 87 2.41 13.74 -3.50
CA ALA A 87 2.70 13.38 -4.88
C ALA A 87 4.04 13.94 -5.40
N LYS A 88 4.39 15.18 -5.04
CA LYS A 88 5.68 15.80 -5.42
C LYS A 88 6.92 15.09 -4.85
N ASP A 89 6.75 14.30 -3.79
CA ASP A 89 7.84 13.69 -3.04
C ASP A 89 8.09 12.22 -3.45
N TYR A 90 7.15 11.58 -4.17
CA TYR A 90 7.18 10.15 -4.51
C TYR A 90 6.95 9.90 -6.01
N ASP A 91 7.40 8.74 -6.48
CA ASP A 91 7.16 8.29 -7.86
C ASP A 91 5.95 7.34 -7.91
N VAL A 92 5.78 6.51 -6.88
CA VAL A 92 4.63 5.61 -6.75
C VAL A 92 4.12 5.62 -5.31
N ALA A 93 2.80 5.58 -5.15
CA ALA A 93 2.17 5.40 -3.86
C ALA A 93 1.14 4.28 -3.89
N PHE A 94 1.08 3.53 -2.80
CA PHE A 94 0.11 2.47 -2.56
C PHE A 94 -0.70 2.82 -1.31
N ALA A 95 -2.02 2.63 -1.37
CA ALA A 95 -2.87 2.68 -0.21
C ALA A 95 -3.88 1.52 -0.18
N GLY A 96 -4.52 1.31 0.97
CA GLY A 96 -5.54 0.29 1.15
C GLY A 96 -6.75 0.82 1.93
N HIS A 97 -7.15 0.08 2.97
CA HIS A 97 -8.19 0.43 3.95
C HIS A 97 -9.63 0.50 3.43
N LEU A 98 -9.90 0.95 2.20
CA LEU A 98 -11.28 1.18 1.74
C LEU A 98 -11.99 -0.08 1.24
N HIS A 99 -11.26 -1.16 0.97
CA HIS A 99 -11.78 -2.44 0.43
C HIS A 99 -12.66 -2.26 -0.84
N GLY A 100 -12.42 -1.20 -1.61
CA GLY A 100 -13.27 -0.78 -2.74
C GLY A 100 -14.71 -0.43 -2.36
N GLY A 101 -15.02 -0.29 -1.06
CA GLY A 101 -16.37 -0.14 -0.53
C GLY A 101 -17.16 -1.44 -0.41
N GLN A 102 -16.52 -2.59 -0.69
CA GLN A 102 -17.09 -3.96 -0.67
C GLN A 102 -18.24 -4.25 -1.65
N VAL A 103 -19.07 -3.25 -1.96
CA VAL A 103 -20.19 -3.33 -2.91
C VAL A 103 -19.99 -2.28 -3.99
N VAL A 104 -19.77 -2.72 -5.23
CA VAL A 104 -19.58 -1.84 -6.38
C VAL A 104 -20.82 -1.90 -7.28
N LEU A 105 -21.69 -0.90 -7.15
CA LEU A 105 -22.90 -0.75 -8.00
C LEU A 105 -22.55 -0.30 -9.41
N TRP A 106 -21.65 0.68 -9.53
CA TRP A 106 -21.13 1.14 -10.81
C TRP A 106 -19.71 1.68 -10.67
N ARG A 107 -19.05 1.87 -11.83
CA ARG A 107 -17.71 2.45 -11.94
C ARG A 107 -17.74 3.64 -12.88
N LYS A 108 -16.93 4.66 -12.61
CA LYS A 108 -16.69 5.79 -13.52
C LYS A 108 -15.19 6.04 -13.58
N GLY A 109 -14.56 5.60 -14.66
CA GLY A 109 -13.10 5.48 -14.72
C GLY A 109 -12.59 4.65 -13.55
N GLU A 110 -11.63 5.21 -12.82
CA GLU A 110 -11.03 4.56 -11.64
C GLU A 110 -11.90 4.63 -10.37
N SER A 111 -13.00 5.39 -10.37
CA SER A 111 -13.85 5.54 -9.17
C SER A 111 -14.85 4.40 -8.98
N LEU A 112 -14.99 3.94 -7.73
CA LEU A 112 -15.85 2.83 -7.33
C LEU A 112 -17.04 3.33 -6.47
N TYR A 113 -18.26 3.11 -6.93
CA TYR A 113 -19.47 3.64 -6.30
C TYR A 113 -20.34 2.53 -5.70
N PRO A 114 -21.09 2.83 -4.61
CA PRO A 114 -21.41 4.15 -4.08
C PRO A 114 -20.40 4.70 -3.07
N ALA A 115 -19.47 3.88 -2.57
CA ALA A 115 -18.55 4.28 -1.50
C ALA A 115 -17.72 5.54 -1.83
N LYS A 116 -17.40 5.80 -3.11
CA LYS A 116 -16.77 7.05 -3.56
C LYS A 116 -17.53 8.32 -3.13
N CYS A 117 -18.86 8.27 -2.98
CA CYS A 117 -19.66 9.40 -2.53
C CYS A 117 -19.31 9.83 -1.09
N CYS A 118 -18.92 8.89 -0.24
CA CYS A 118 -18.54 9.15 1.15
C CYS A 118 -17.02 9.20 1.34
N TYR A 119 -16.28 8.47 0.49
CA TYR A 119 -14.83 8.32 0.56
C TYR A 119 -14.21 8.75 -0.76
N PRO A 120 -13.77 10.02 -0.88
CA PRO A 120 -13.24 10.56 -2.13
C PRO A 120 -12.04 9.80 -2.69
N GLN A 121 -11.35 8.99 -1.90
CA GLN A 121 -10.24 8.14 -2.38
C GLN A 121 -10.64 6.69 -2.65
N ASN A 122 -11.94 6.37 -2.72
CA ASN A 122 -12.39 5.06 -3.19
C ASN A 122 -12.29 4.96 -4.72
N ILE A 123 -11.04 4.92 -5.17
CA ILE A 123 -10.60 4.84 -6.56
C ILE A 123 -9.65 3.64 -6.71
N LEU A 124 -9.31 3.24 -7.92
CA LEU A 124 -8.30 2.19 -8.16
C LEU A 124 -6.92 2.79 -8.47
N ALA A 125 -6.88 3.84 -9.29
CA ALA A 125 -5.67 4.55 -9.65
C ALA A 125 -5.91 6.07 -9.83
N ARG A 126 -4.84 6.86 -9.67
CA ARG A 126 -4.79 8.29 -9.99
C ARG A 126 -3.34 8.72 -10.21
N GLN A 127 -3.12 9.60 -11.18
CA GLN A 127 -1.83 10.26 -11.37
C GLN A 127 -1.91 11.70 -10.84
N ALA A 128 -0.86 12.16 -10.16
CA ALA A 128 -0.72 13.53 -9.66
C ALA A 128 0.77 13.89 -9.54
N ASP A 129 1.19 15.06 -10.00
CA ASP A 129 2.58 15.56 -9.90
C ASP A 129 3.69 14.55 -10.30
N GLY A 130 3.41 13.66 -11.26
CA GLY A 130 4.35 12.62 -11.68
C GLY A 130 4.35 11.36 -10.81
N CYS A 131 3.52 11.32 -9.76
CA CYS A 131 3.31 10.16 -8.89
C CYS A 131 2.12 9.33 -9.35
N ASP A 132 2.34 8.03 -9.54
CA ASP A 132 1.28 7.05 -9.76
C ASP A 132 0.75 6.54 -8.42
N TYR A 133 -0.53 6.78 -8.15
CA TYR A 133 -1.17 6.44 -6.89
C TYR A 133 -2.24 5.37 -7.07
N TYR A 134 -2.08 4.24 -6.37
CA TYR A 134 -2.98 3.10 -6.44
C TYR A 134 -3.61 2.82 -5.08
N VAL A 135 -4.92 2.51 -5.07
CA VAL A 135 -5.64 2.12 -3.85
C VAL A 135 -6.19 0.71 -4.04
N SER A 136 -5.59 -0.25 -3.33
CA SER A 136 -5.95 -1.66 -3.37
C SER A 136 -7.28 -1.92 -2.66
N LYS A 137 -8.11 -2.80 -3.24
CA LYS A 137 -9.30 -3.38 -2.62
C LYS A 137 -8.96 -4.45 -1.56
N GLY A 138 -7.71 -4.86 -1.50
CA GLY A 138 -7.14 -5.74 -0.49
C GLY A 138 -7.55 -7.21 -0.63
N LEU A 139 -6.72 -8.07 -0.06
CA LEU A 139 -6.96 -9.52 0.03
C LEU A 139 -7.80 -9.92 1.25
N GLY A 140 -7.88 -9.06 2.27
CA GLY A 140 -8.65 -9.30 3.49
C GLY A 140 -10.04 -8.68 3.44
N ASP A 141 -10.89 -9.13 4.37
CA ASP A 141 -12.26 -8.67 4.55
C ASP A 141 -12.53 -8.23 5.98
N THR A 142 -13.14 -7.04 6.14
CA THR A 142 -13.72 -6.61 7.42
C THR A 142 -15.10 -7.22 7.62
N LEU A 143 -15.88 -7.35 6.54
CA LEU A 143 -17.18 -8.03 6.50
C LEU A 143 -17.15 -9.09 5.40
N PRO A 144 -17.77 -10.26 5.58
CA PRO A 144 -17.72 -11.37 4.61
C PRO A 144 -18.65 -11.15 3.41
N LEU A 145 -18.74 -9.91 2.90
CA LEU A 145 -19.57 -9.54 1.78
C LEU A 145 -18.74 -8.76 0.76
N ARG A 146 -18.62 -9.31 -0.44
CA ARG A 146 -18.11 -8.61 -1.62
C ARG A 146 -19.08 -8.79 -2.77
N TRP A 147 -19.61 -7.69 -3.29
CA TRP A 147 -20.47 -7.72 -4.47
C TRP A 147 -19.88 -6.84 -5.57
N ARG A 148 -19.49 -7.47 -6.68
CA ARG A 148 -18.75 -6.83 -7.79
C ARG A 148 -17.46 -6.12 -7.37
N CYS A 149 -16.91 -6.49 -6.22
CA CYS A 149 -15.69 -5.93 -5.64
C CYS A 149 -14.67 -7.04 -5.36
N PRO A 150 -14.11 -7.69 -6.39
CA PRO A 150 -13.16 -8.79 -6.19
C PRO A 150 -11.93 -8.32 -5.41
N HIS A 151 -11.27 -9.24 -4.71
CA HIS A 151 -9.97 -8.97 -4.11
C HIS A 151 -8.94 -8.57 -5.18
N ASP A 152 -7.93 -7.83 -4.77
CA ASP A 152 -6.80 -7.52 -5.64
C ASP A 152 -5.46 -7.56 -4.90
N LEU A 153 -4.42 -7.64 -5.71
CA LEU A 153 -3.03 -7.49 -5.32
C LEU A 153 -2.38 -6.59 -6.37
N LEU A 154 -1.59 -5.62 -5.93
CA LEU A 154 -0.85 -4.73 -6.81
C LEU A 154 0.54 -5.33 -7.06
N LEU A 155 0.88 -5.47 -8.34
CA LEU A 155 2.20 -5.90 -8.79
C LEU A 155 2.85 -4.72 -9.51
N LEU A 156 4.00 -4.28 -9.01
CA LEU A 156 4.85 -3.30 -9.67
C LEU A 156 6.07 -4.01 -10.23
N GLU A 157 6.25 -3.95 -11.55
CA GLU A 157 7.38 -4.57 -12.24
C GLU A 157 8.37 -3.50 -12.69
N ALA A 158 9.62 -3.61 -12.25
CA ALA A 158 10.71 -2.74 -12.69
C ALA A 158 11.45 -3.38 -13.86
N GLY A 159 11.32 -2.80 -15.06
CA GLY A 159 12.10 -3.19 -16.25
C GLY A 159 11.40 -4.11 -17.27
N GLY A 160 10.06 -4.14 -17.32
CA GLY A 160 9.31 -4.82 -18.36
C GLY A 160 9.09 -3.95 -19.61
N THR A 161 8.95 -4.58 -20.79
CA THR A 161 8.24 -3.96 -21.93
C THR A 161 6.80 -3.72 -21.47
N PRO A 162 6.17 -2.56 -21.78
CA PRO A 162 4.78 -2.33 -21.42
C PRO A 162 3.91 -3.48 -21.93
N VAL A 163 3.11 -4.07 -21.04
CA VAL A 163 2.11 -5.09 -21.37
C VAL A 163 0.86 -4.44 -21.94
#